data_AF-A0A1F8T952-F1
#
_entry.id   AF-A0A1F8T952-F1
#
_cell.length_a   1.000
_cell.length_b   1.000
_cell.length_c   1.000
_cell.angle_alpha   90.00
_cell.angle_beta   90.00
_cell.angle_gamma   90.00
#
_symmetry.space_group_name_H-M   'P 1'
#
loop_
_entity.id
_entity.type
_entity.pdbx_description
1 polymer ?
#
loop_
_entity_poly.entity_id
_entity_poly.type
_entity_poly.pdbx_seq_one_letter_code
_entity_poly.pdbx_strand_id
1 'polypeptide(L)'
;MPTSSTISSSIERVAFRKLLWVGPMAAVAAFVAVDVVFGIAGLFGVPLEVMAPPTYETLSPMEVSFIAQATIPPAIGATILLAILGRFTRRPFLIFQIIAAVFLLLSFGGPLSLPVSGVVKMVLGLIHIVAAGTIVGVLSTLGRER
;
A
#
# COMPACT_ATOMS: atom_id res chain seq x y z
N MET A 1 -44.36 11.84 16.51
CA MET A 1 -43.94 11.25 15.22
C MET A 1 -42.42 11.33 15.12
N PRO A 2 -41.67 10.22 15.23
CA PRO A 2 -40.24 10.23 14.97
C PRO A 2 -40.00 10.15 13.47
N THR A 3 -39.26 11.11 12.92
CA THR A 3 -38.79 11.11 11.53
C THR A 3 -37.72 10.03 11.38
N SER A 4 -38.06 8.97 10.66
CA SER A 4 -37.12 7.92 10.27
C SER A 4 -36.04 8.52 9.37
N SER A 5 -34.87 8.78 9.95
CA SER A 5 -33.65 9.10 9.21
C SER A 5 -33.22 7.85 8.45
N THR A 6 -33.73 7.68 7.24
CA THR A 6 -33.21 6.70 6.28
C THR A 6 -31.76 7.07 6.01
N ILE A 7 -30.82 6.33 6.62
CA ILE A 7 -29.42 6.33 6.22
C ILE A 7 -29.42 5.86 4.76
N SER A 8 -29.42 6.82 3.83
CA SER A 8 -29.24 6.55 2.41
C SER A 8 -27.87 5.92 2.25
N SER A 9 -27.82 4.58 2.23
CA SER A 9 -26.59 3.85 1.98
C SER A 9 -26.20 4.13 0.53
N SER A 10 -25.36 5.14 0.33
CA SER A 10 -24.82 5.46 -0.99
C SER A 10 -24.06 4.24 -1.49
N ILE A 11 -24.54 3.65 -2.58
CA ILE A 11 -23.85 2.55 -3.25
C ILE A 11 -22.57 3.13 -3.84
N GLU A 12 -21.42 2.59 -3.45
CA GLU A 12 -20.16 3.03 -4.05
C GLU A 12 -19.93 2.31 -5.37
N ARG A 13 -19.36 3.01 -6.35
CA ARG A 13 -19.10 2.48 -7.70
C ARG A 13 -17.65 2.64 -8.10
N VAL A 14 -17.09 1.57 -8.65
CA VAL A 14 -15.73 1.51 -9.18
C VAL A 14 -15.76 1.80 -10.66
N ALA A 15 -14.97 2.77 -11.11
CA ALA A 15 -14.81 3.11 -12.51
C ALA A 15 -13.85 2.12 -13.19
N PHE A 16 -14.34 0.94 -13.58
CA PHE A 16 -13.54 -0.17 -14.12
C PHE A 16 -12.60 0.23 -15.27
N ARG A 17 -13.08 1.08 -16.20
CA ARG A 17 -12.25 1.58 -17.31
C ARG A 17 -11.05 2.39 -16.82
N LYS A 18 -11.17 3.08 -15.69
CA LYS A 18 -10.09 3.86 -15.11
C LYS A 18 -9.05 2.99 -14.41
N LEU A 19 -9.44 1.85 -13.84
CA LEU A 19 -8.52 0.96 -13.12
C LEU A 19 -7.32 0.52 -13.97
N LEU A 20 -7.49 0.39 -15.29
CA LEU A 20 -6.41 0.03 -16.21
C LEU A 20 -5.23 1.02 -16.18
N TRP A 21 -5.47 2.30 -15.92
CA TRP A 21 -4.40 3.30 -15.80
C TRP A 21 -4.16 3.73 -14.34
N VAL A 22 -5.19 3.71 -13.49
CA VAL A 22 -5.05 4.04 -12.06
C VAL A 22 -4.19 3.01 -11.32
N GLY A 23 -4.28 1.72 -11.67
CA GLY A 23 -3.45 0.67 -11.07
C GLY A 23 -1.94 0.89 -11.30
N PRO A 24 -1.49 1.01 -12.56
CA PRO A 24 -0.10 1.38 -12.86
C PRO A 24 0.31 2.71 -12.22
N MET A 25 -0.56 3.73 -12.23
CA MET A 25 -0.29 5.01 -11.57
C MET A 25 -0.07 4.84 -10.06
N ALA A 26 -0.86 3.99 -9.39
CA ALA A 26 -0.71 3.70 -7.98
C ALA A 26 0.64 3.03 -7.69
N ALA A 27 1.07 2.10 -8.54
CA ALA A 27 2.38 1.44 -8.42
C ALA A 27 3.53 2.45 -8.57
N VAL A 28 3.49 3.28 -9.63
CA VAL A 28 4.52 4.31 -9.89
C VAL A 28 4.56 5.34 -8.77
N ALA A 29 3.40 5.85 -8.35
CA ALA A 29 3.31 6.82 -7.27
C ALA A 29 3.87 6.26 -5.96
N ALA A 30 3.54 5.01 -5.61
CA ALA A 30 4.05 4.36 -4.42
C ALA A 30 5.57 4.12 -4.49
N PHE A 31 6.07 3.65 -5.64
CA PHE A 31 7.50 3.49 -5.88
C PHE A 31 8.25 4.81 -5.64
N VAL A 32 7.81 5.90 -6.30
CA VAL A 32 8.44 7.22 -6.16
C VAL A 32 8.35 7.72 -4.72
N ALA A 33 7.19 7.59 -4.06
CA ALA A 33 7.02 8.03 -2.69
C ALA A 33 7.94 7.28 -1.71
N VAL A 34 8.09 5.96 -1.88
CA VAL A 34 8.99 5.14 -1.06
C VAL A 34 10.46 5.45 -1.37
N ASP A 35 10.81 5.62 -2.65
CA ASP A 35 12.17 5.95 -3.08
C ASP A 35 12.64 7.30 -2.50
N VAL A 36 11.73 8.28 -2.37
CA VAL A 36 12.01 9.53 -1.65
C VAL A 36 12.30 9.28 -0.17
N VAL A 37 11.54 8.44 0.52
CA VAL A 37 11.80 8.09 1.94
C VAL A 37 13.14 7.38 2.08
N PHE A 38 13.42 6.44 1.18
CA PHE A 38 14.70 5.72 1.13
C PHE A 38 15.88 6.67 0.93
N GLY A 39 15.78 7.58 -0.04
CA GLY A 39 16.81 8.60 -0.29
C GLY A 39 17.04 9.52 0.91
N ILE A 40 15.96 9.99 1.55
CA ILE A 40 16.06 10.80 2.78
C ILE A 40 16.78 10.02 3.89
N ALA A 41 16.42 8.76 4.13
CA ALA A 41 17.07 7.92 5.13
C ALA A 41 18.58 7.76 4.85
N GLY A 42 18.95 7.60 3.58
CA GLY A 42 20.34 7.56 3.13
C GLY A 42 21.10 8.86 3.42
N LEU A 43 20.48 10.04 3.24
CA LEU A 43 21.09 11.33 3.59
C LEU A 43 21.40 11.46 5.09
N PHE A 44 20.61 10.81 5.94
CA PHE A 44 20.84 10.75 7.39
C PHE A 44 21.72 9.58 7.83
N GLY A 45 22.29 8.82 6.88
CA GLY A 45 23.19 7.70 7.17
C GLY A 45 22.50 6.50 7.84
N VAL A 46 21.19 6.32 7.65
CA VAL A 46 20.46 5.15 8.17
C VAL A 46 20.76 3.95 7.28
N PRO A 47 21.43 2.89 7.79
CA PRO A 47 21.76 1.72 6.99
C PRO A 47 20.52 0.84 6.85
N LEU A 48 19.72 1.10 5.83
CA LEU A 48 18.54 0.30 5.53
C LEU A 48 18.98 -1.06 4.99
N GLU A 49 18.68 -2.10 5.75
CA GLU A 49 19.02 -3.48 5.44
C GLU A 49 17.76 -4.34 5.46
N VAL A 50 17.70 -5.31 4.55
CA VAL A 50 16.57 -6.22 4.38
C VAL A 50 17.08 -7.64 4.18
N MET A 51 16.21 -8.64 4.41
CA MET A 51 16.47 -10.01 3.98
C MET A 51 16.40 -10.06 2.45
N ALA A 52 17.50 -10.47 1.81
CA ALA A 52 17.58 -10.53 0.36
C ALA A 52 17.38 -11.96 -0.20
N PRO A 53 16.76 -12.12 -1.37
CA PRO A 53 16.78 -13.37 -2.12
C PRO A 53 18.22 -13.80 -2.47
N PRO A 54 18.46 -15.10 -2.75
CA PRO A 54 17.48 -16.18 -2.84
C PRO A 54 17.16 -16.88 -1.51
N THR A 55 18.05 -16.79 -0.51
CA THR A 55 17.92 -17.56 0.74
C THR A 55 17.15 -16.82 1.84
N TYR A 56 17.11 -15.49 1.81
CA TYR A 56 16.50 -14.67 2.87
C TYR A 56 17.07 -14.96 4.28
N GLU A 57 18.35 -15.35 4.35
CA GLU A 57 19.03 -15.69 5.60
C GLU A 57 19.96 -14.58 6.10
N THR A 58 20.42 -13.71 5.20
CA THR A 58 21.39 -12.66 5.50
C THR A 58 20.79 -11.27 5.27
N LEU A 59 21.16 -10.34 6.14
CA LEU A 59 20.90 -8.91 5.93
C LEU A 59 21.78 -8.43 4.78
N SER A 60 21.15 -7.75 3.83
CA SER A 60 21.82 -7.07 2.74
C SER A 60 21.37 -5.62 2.67
N PRO A 61 22.24 -4.70 2.23
CA PRO A 61 21.85 -3.33 1.96
C PRO A 61 20.62 -3.28 1.03
N MET A 62 19.66 -2.43 1.40
CA MET A 62 18.46 -2.25 0.61
C MET A 62 18.79 -1.46 -0.66
N GLU A 63 18.59 -2.10 -1.80
CA GLU A 63 18.64 -1.48 -3.12
C GLU A 63 17.28 -0.96 -3.59
N VAL A 64 17.30 -0.04 -4.56
CA VAL A 64 16.10 0.47 -5.25
C VAL A 64 15.29 -0.64 -5.92
N SER A 65 15.95 -1.72 -6.35
CA SER A 65 15.31 -2.91 -6.92
C SER A 65 14.32 -3.56 -5.95
N PHE A 66 14.59 -3.53 -4.63
CA PHE A 66 13.66 -4.01 -3.61
C PHE A 66 12.45 -3.11 -3.44
N ILE A 67 12.59 -1.80 -3.65
CA ILE A 67 11.46 -0.86 -3.60
C ILE A 67 10.45 -1.20 -4.70
N ALA A 68 10.93 -1.48 -5.92
CA ALA A 68 10.07 -1.91 -7.01
C ALA A 68 9.33 -3.22 -6.68
N GLN A 69 10.06 -4.20 -6.14
CA GLN A 69 9.48 -5.49 -5.71
C GLN A 69 8.49 -5.34 -4.55
N ALA A 70 8.68 -4.37 -3.66
CA ALA A 70 7.82 -4.14 -2.51
C ALA A 70 6.56 -3.31 -2.84
N THR A 71 6.56 -2.56 -3.95
CA THR A 71 5.45 -1.64 -4.31
C THR A 71 4.61 -2.14 -5.48
N ILE A 72 5.22 -2.74 -6.51
CA ILE A 72 4.51 -3.14 -7.74
C ILE A 72 3.55 -4.32 -7.49
N PRO A 73 3.97 -5.47 -6.93
CA PRO A 73 3.06 -6.60 -6.71
C PRO A 73 1.89 -6.25 -5.79
N PRO A 74 2.08 -5.54 -4.64
CA PRO A 74 0.96 -5.10 -3.82
C PRO A 74 0.02 -4.13 -4.54
N ALA A 75 0.52 -3.21 -5.37
CA ALA A 75 -0.34 -2.30 -6.14
C ALA A 75 -1.20 -3.06 -7.17
N ILE A 76 -0.64 -4.07 -7.84
CA ILE A 76 -1.39 -4.95 -8.74
C ILE A 76 -2.47 -5.72 -7.96
N GLY A 77 -2.08 -6.36 -6.84
CA GLY A 77 -3.00 -7.10 -5.98
C GLY A 77 -4.14 -6.22 -5.45
N ALA A 78 -3.81 -5.00 -5.00
CA ALA A 78 -4.79 -4.01 -4.52
C ALA A 78 -5.75 -3.57 -5.64
N THR A 79 -5.24 -3.36 -6.86
CA THR A 79 -6.06 -3.00 -8.02
C THR A 79 -7.04 -4.12 -8.38
N ILE A 80 -6.56 -5.37 -8.41
CA ILE A 80 -7.40 -6.55 -8.68
C ILE A 80 -8.45 -6.72 -7.58
N LEU A 81 -8.04 -6.60 -6.31
CA LEU A 81 -8.95 -6.68 -5.17
C LEU A 81 -10.06 -5.64 -5.28
N LEU A 82 -9.72 -4.38 -5.57
CA LEU A 82 -10.72 -3.32 -5.72
C LEU A 82 -11.67 -3.59 -6.90
N ALA A 83 -11.17 -4.13 -8.01
CA ALA A 83 -12.00 -4.53 -9.15
C ALA A 83 -13.00 -5.65 -8.76
N ILE A 84 -12.53 -6.68 -8.05
CA ILE A 84 -13.37 -7.79 -7.55
C ILE A 84 -14.44 -7.23 -6.60
N LEU A 85 -14.04 -6.44 -5.61
CA LEU A 85 -14.97 -5.84 -4.66
C LEU A 85 -16.00 -4.95 -5.39
N GLY A 86 -15.56 -4.19 -6.39
CA GLY A 86 -16.43 -3.36 -7.22
C GLY A 86 -17.48 -4.15 -8.00
N ARG A 87 -17.20 -5.42 -8.31
CA ARG A 87 -18.13 -6.30 -9.03
C ARG A 87 -19.15 -6.96 -8.10
N PHE A 88 -18.73 -7.32 -6.88
CA PHE A 88 -19.50 -8.22 -6.00
C PHE A 88 -20.06 -7.57 -4.73
N THR A 89 -19.67 -6.34 -4.40
CA THR A 89 -20.08 -5.69 -3.15
C THR A 89 -20.78 -4.35 -3.38
N ARG A 90 -21.59 -3.93 -2.39
CA ARG A 90 -22.27 -2.62 -2.42
C ARG A 90 -21.40 -1.47 -1.89
N ARG A 91 -20.30 -1.79 -1.19
CA ARG A 91 -19.37 -0.84 -0.54
C ARG A 91 -17.90 -1.21 -0.81
N PRO A 92 -17.50 -1.28 -2.09
CA PRO A 92 -16.17 -1.74 -2.48
C PRO A 92 -15.01 -0.98 -1.84
N PHE A 93 -15.10 0.33 -1.66
CA PHE A 93 -13.98 1.13 -1.15
C PHE A 93 -13.86 1.01 0.36
N LEU A 94 -14.98 0.99 1.09
CA LEU A 94 -14.95 0.76 2.54
C LEU A 94 -14.31 -0.61 2.85
N ILE A 95 -14.76 -1.66 2.16
CA ILE A 95 -14.21 -3.02 2.35
C ILE A 95 -12.75 -3.06 1.94
N PHE A 96 -12.40 -2.46 0.80
CA PHE A 96 -11.02 -2.35 0.33
C PHE A 96 -10.11 -1.68 1.36
N GLN A 97 -10.52 -0.56 1.95
CA GLN A 97 -9.73 0.17 2.95
C GLN A 97 -9.56 -0.63 4.23
N ILE A 98 -10.59 -1.36 4.68
CA ILE A 98 -10.48 -2.27 5.83
C ILE A 98 -9.47 -3.37 5.54
N ILE A 99 -9.57 -4.02 4.38
CA ILE A 99 -8.60 -5.06 3.99
C ILE A 99 -7.20 -4.48 3.88
N ALA A 100 -7.04 -3.31 3.25
CA ALA A 100 -5.74 -2.67 3.12
C ALA A 100 -5.13 -2.29 4.48
N ALA A 101 -5.95 -1.82 5.44
CA ALA A 101 -5.50 -1.56 6.79
C ALA A 101 -5.02 -2.85 7.49
N VAL A 102 -5.74 -3.96 7.34
CA VAL A 102 -5.31 -5.27 7.84
C VAL A 102 -3.99 -5.69 7.21
N PHE A 103 -3.86 -5.59 5.88
CA PHE A 103 -2.63 -5.92 5.17
C PHE A 103 -1.45 -5.03 5.59
N LEU A 104 -1.67 -3.73 5.82
CA LEU A 104 -0.66 -2.83 6.36
C LEU A 104 -0.18 -3.30 7.74
N LEU A 105 -1.10 -3.61 8.66
CA LEU A 105 -0.74 -4.11 9.98
C LEU A 105 0.04 -5.42 9.90
N LEU A 106 -0.39 -6.37 9.06
CA LEU A 106 0.32 -7.63 8.84
C LEU A 106 1.71 -7.39 8.23
N SER A 107 1.84 -6.40 7.35
CA SER A 107 3.11 -6.11 6.66
C SER A 107 4.22 -5.64 7.60
N PHE A 108 3.89 -5.12 8.79
CA PHE A 108 4.90 -4.76 9.80
C PHE A 108 5.62 -5.98 10.39
N GLY A 109 5.08 -7.19 10.24
CA GLY A 109 5.75 -8.41 10.69
C GLY A 109 7.15 -8.57 10.10
N GLY A 110 7.37 -8.16 8.84
CA GLY A 110 8.68 -8.16 8.21
C GLY A 110 9.66 -7.22 8.93
N PRO A 111 9.48 -5.89 8.84
CA PRO A 111 10.36 -4.92 9.48
C PRO A 111 10.60 -5.14 10.98
N LEU A 112 9.56 -5.50 11.74
CA LEU A 112 9.68 -5.63 13.20
C LEU A 112 10.46 -6.88 13.63
N SER A 113 10.48 -7.93 12.79
CA SER A 113 11.19 -9.18 13.07
C SER A 113 12.70 -9.12 12.75
N LEU A 114 13.15 -8.14 11.95
CA LEU A 114 14.56 -8.04 11.57
C LEU A 114 15.47 -7.76 12.78
N PRO A 115 16.66 -8.38 12.85
CA PRO A 115 17.64 -8.13 13.91
C PRO A 115 18.45 -6.85 13.66
N VAL A 116 17.76 -5.73 13.41
CA VAL A 116 18.35 -4.42 13.09
C VAL A 116 18.02 -3.38 14.17
N SER A 117 18.67 -2.22 14.12
CA SER A 117 18.45 -1.13 15.07
C SER A 117 17.00 -0.63 15.06
N GLY A 118 16.54 -0.07 16.19
CA GLY A 118 15.19 0.49 16.30
C GLY A 118 14.91 1.60 15.28
N VAL A 119 15.91 2.41 14.93
CA VAL A 119 15.79 3.45 13.90
C VAL A 119 15.51 2.84 12.53
N VAL A 120 16.23 1.79 12.15
CA VAL A 120 16.00 1.06 10.89
C VAL A 120 14.59 0.48 10.86
N LYS A 121 14.13 -0.15 11.96
CA LYS A 121 12.75 -0.66 12.06
C LYS A 121 11.70 0.44 11.88
N MET A 122 11.90 1.61 12.49
CA MET A 122 10.99 2.75 12.34
C MET A 122 10.92 3.24 10.89
N VAL A 123 12.07 3.37 10.22
CA VAL A 123 12.10 3.83 8.81
C VAL A 123 11.49 2.78 7.88
N LEU A 124 11.78 1.49 8.08
CA LEU A 124 11.13 0.42 7.31
C LEU A 124 9.61 0.41 7.57
N GLY A 125 9.16 0.59 8.81
CA GLY A 125 7.74 0.76 9.12
C GLY A 125 7.11 1.95 8.40
N LEU A 126 7.80 3.09 8.35
CA LEU A 126 7.37 4.28 7.60
C LEU A 126 7.24 3.99 6.10
N ILE A 127 8.19 3.27 5.51
CA ILE A 127 8.13 2.83 4.10
C ILE A 127 6.84 2.05 3.82
N HIS A 128 6.46 1.12 4.71
CA HIS A 128 5.21 0.36 4.57
C HIS A 128 3.97 1.26 4.64
N ILE A 129 3.94 2.21 5.57
CA ILE A 129 2.85 3.19 5.70
C ILE A 129 2.73 4.04 4.44
N VAL A 130 3.84 4.55 3.92
CA VAL A 130 3.89 5.40 2.72
C VAL A 130 3.47 4.60 1.49
N ALA A 131 3.96 3.37 1.32
CA ALA A 131 3.57 2.49 0.23
C ALA A 131 2.05 2.21 0.25
N ALA A 132 1.53 1.71 1.38
CA ALA A 132 0.11 1.38 1.52
C ALA A 132 -0.77 2.62 1.38
N GLY A 133 -0.41 3.72 2.05
CA GLY A 133 -1.15 4.98 2.00
C GLY A 133 -1.23 5.54 0.57
N THR A 134 -0.13 5.49 -0.17
CA THR A 134 -0.10 5.96 -1.56
C THR A 134 -0.94 5.08 -2.48
N ILE A 135 -0.77 3.75 -2.42
CA ILE A 135 -1.55 2.81 -3.23
C ILE A 135 -3.05 2.96 -2.96
N VAL A 136 -3.43 2.92 -1.68
CA VAL A 136 -4.83 3.01 -1.24
C VAL A 136 -5.41 4.39 -1.58
N GLY A 137 -4.66 5.45 -1.38
CA GLY A 137 -5.05 6.82 -1.68
C GLY A 137 -5.34 7.01 -3.17
N VAL A 138 -4.41 6.61 -4.04
CA VAL A 138 -4.57 6.72 -5.50
C VAL A 138 -5.78 5.90 -5.97
N LEU A 139 -5.89 4.63 -5.55
CA LEU A 139 -7.00 3.77 -5.96
C LEU A 139 -8.35 4.27 -5.43
N SER A 140 -8.41 4.73 -4.18
CA SER A 140 -9.66 5.19 -3.54
C SER A 140 -10.17 6.52 -4.09
N THR A 141 -9.27 7.38 -4.58
CA THR A 141 -9.61 8.71 -5.11
C THR A 141 -9.90 8.68 -6.60
N LEU A 142 -9.03 8.05 -7.39
CA LEU A 142 -9.13 8.06 -8.85
C LEU A 142 -9.93 6.88 -9.42
N GLY A 143 -10.03 5.78 -8.67
CA GLY A 143 -10.79 4.59 -9.06
C GLY A 143 -12.31 4.71 -8.88
N ARG A 144 -12.80 5.81 -8.27
CA ARG A 144 -14.21 6.03 -7.99
C ARG A 144 -14.96 6.58 -9.21
N GLU A 145 -16.16 6.08 -9.44
CA GLU A 145 -17.12 6.66 -10.38
C GLU A 145 -17.82 7.84 -9.68
N ARG A 146 -17.81 9.01 -10.32
CA ARG A 146 -18.43 10.23 -9.77
C ARG A 146 -19.93 10.24 -10.04
#